data_AF-A0A0B1RVP1-F1
#
_entry.id   AF-A0A0B1RVP1-F1
#
_cell.length_a   1.000
_cell.length_b   1.000
_cell.length_c   1.000
_cell.angle_alpha   90.00
_cell.angle_beta   90.00
_cell.angle_gamma   90.00
#
_symmetry.space_group_name_H-M   'P 1'
#
loop_
_entity.id
_entity.type
_entity.pdbx_description
1 polymer ?
#
loop_
_entity_poly.entity_id
_entity_poly.type
_entity_poly.pdbx_seq_one_letter_code
_entity_poly.pdbx_strand_id
1 'polypeptide(L)'
;LQFQREYDSDESDVSILSQSSEVKRRRGRPRKDEEPSSLDLSPFTLHEVLKWSPERHLLTTRYIPAAKVAALLSIPVTVFFSKYPRMFRYSCDEEDRALLMEEKKLSRGVGRCYLMAMDDVTELLGRSPDLEFSSFLLNEHILLKMRSKTAPVFERLKARLPPTAFAFPQ
;
A
#
# COMPACT_ATOMS: atom_id res chain seq x y z
N LEU A 1 -52.56 17.26 -57.38
CA LEU A 1 -53.19 18.60 -57.21
C LEU A 1 -52.57 19.18 -55.95
N GLN A 2 -51.40 19.84 -56.04
CA GLN A 2 -51.24 21.32 -56.09
C GLN A 2 -51.95 21.99 -54.90
N PHE A 3 -51.28 22.75 -54.01
CA PHE A 3 -50.67 24.09 -54.19
C PHE A 3 -49.51 24.27 -53.17
N GLN A 4 -48.27 24.70 -53.53
CA GLN A 4 -47.76 26.08 -53.78
C GLN A 4 -47.43 26.83 -52.46
N ARG A 5 -46.19 26.94 -51.98
CA ARG A 5 -45.00 27.77 -52.35
C ARG A 5 -45.15 29.26 -52.01
N GLU A 6 -44.41 29.68 -50.97
CA GLU A 6 -43.81 31.01 -50.67
C GLU A 6 -42.78 30.68 -49.55
N TYR A 7 -41.45 30.70 -49.70
CA TYR A 7 -40.49 31.73 -50.12
C TYR A 7 -40.80 33.11 -49.55
N ASP A 8 -40.19 33.40 -48.40
CA ASP A 8 -39.56 34.70 -48.19
C ASP A 8 -38.14 34.48 -47.65
N SER A 9 -37.21 35.15 -48.31
CA SER A 9 -35.78 35.17 -48.09
C SER A 9 -35.49 36.39 -47.24
N ASP A 10 -34.76 36.24 -46.13
CA ASP A 10 -33.89 37.35 -45.71
C ASP A 10 -32.57 36.79 -45.19
N GLU A 11 -31.53 37.02 -45.99
CA GLU A 11 -30.13 36.81 -45.65
C GLU A 11 -29.70 37.92 -44.70
N SER A 12 -29.29 37.58 -43.48
CA SER A 12 -28.35 38.43 -42.75
C SER A 12 -27.22 37.60 -42.16
N ASP A 13 -26.14 37.59 -42.92
CA ASP A 13 -24.82 37.07 -42.60
C ASP A 13 -24.16 38.02 -41.58
N VAL A 14 -24.00 37.56 -40.33
CA VAL A 14 -23.05 38.16 -39.39
C VAL A 14 -22.25 37.05 -38.72
N SER A 15 -21.11 36.74 -39.35
CA SER A 15 -20.02 35.98 -38.76
C SER A 15 -19.49 36.68 -37.51
N ILE A 16 -19.64 36.07 -36.32
CA ILE A 16 -18.71 36.28 -35.20
C ILE A 16 -18.38 34.94 -34.53
N LEU A 17 -17.09 34.67 -34.53
CA LEU A 17 -16.38 33.53 -33.98
C LEU A 17 -16.65 33.27 -32.50
N SER A 18 -16.40 32.02 -32.14
CA SER A 18 -15.69 31.57 -30.93
C SER A 18 -16.48 30.89 -29.81
N GLN A 19 -16.19 29.58 -29.75
CA GLN A 19 -15.74 28.83 -28.58
C GLN A 19 -16.82 28.25 -27.65
N SER A 20 -17.21 27.03 -28.06
CA SER A 20 -17.19 25.79 -27.26
C SER A 20 -17.49 25.92 -25.76
N SER A 21 -18.68 25.42 -25.46
CA SER A 21 -19.26 25.09 -24.16
C SER A 21 -18.28 24.71 -23.05
N GLU A 22 -18.54 25.32 -21.90
CA GLU A 22 -18.08 25.01 -20.55
C GLU A 22 -17.96 23.50 -20.26
N VAL A 23 -16.74 22.96 -20.36
CA VAL A 23 -16.42 21.70 -19.68
C VAL A 23 -15.99 22.03 -18.26
N LYS A 24 -16.98 22.04 -17.37
CA LYS A 24 -16.84 21.96 -15.91
C LYS A 24 -15.71 20.99 -15.58
N ARG A 25 -14.66 21.53 -14.93
CA ARG A 25 -13.55 20.80 -14.31
C ARG A 25 -14.09 19.65 -13.47
N ARG A 26 -14.14 18.44 -14.02
CA ARG A 26 -14.23 17.22 -13.23
C ARG A 26 -12.89 17.08 -12.54
N ARG A 27 -12.79 17.59 -11.29
CA ARG A 27 -11.75 17.18 -10.35
C ARG A 27 -11.77 15.66 -10.32
N GLY A 28 -10.81 15.06 -11.01
CA GLY A 28 -10.58 13.62 -10.92
C GLY A 28 -10.41 13.30 -9.45
N ARG A 29 -11.31 12.47 -8.91
CA ARG A 29 -11.07 11.84 -7.62
C ARG A 29 -9.67 11.24 -7.70
N PRO A 30 -8.74 11.61 -6.80
CA PRO A 30 -7.42 11.00 -6.77
C PRO A 30 -7.58 9.47 -6.81
N ARG A 31 -6.77 8.80 -7.66
CA ARG A 31 -6.78 7.34 -7.71
C ARG A 31 -6.51 6.83 -6.29
N LYS A 32 -7.24 5.81 -5.84
CA LYS A 32 -7.11 5.19 -4.51
C LYS A 32 -5.81 4.36 -4.35
N ASP A 33 -4.75 4.80 -5.03
CA ASP A 33 -3.34 4.49 -4.79
C ASP A 33 -2.63 5.73 -4.24
N GLU A 34 -3.39 6.71 -3.71
CA GLU A 34 -2.82 7.75 -2.88
C GLU A 34 -2.08 7.08 -1.73
N GLU A 35 -0.76 7.22 -1.77
CA GLU A 35 0.13 7.12 -0.63
C GLU A 35 -0.61 7.63 0.61
N PRO A 36 -0.48 6.94 1.75
CA PRO A 36 -1.07 7.43 2.99
C PRO A 36 -0.72 8.89 3.13
N SER A 37 -1.77 9.68 3.32
CA SER A 37 -1.79 11.13 3.48
C SER A 37 -0.48 11.61 4.07
N SER A 38 0.21 12.47 3.33
CA SER A 38 1.45 13.15 3.70
C SER A 38 1.24 14.11 4.88
N LEU A 39 0.73 13.60 6.00
CA LEU A 39 0.70 14.27 7.30
C LEU A 39 2.09 14.11 7.91
N ASP A 40 2.94 15.13 7.73
CA ASP A 40 4.15 15.41 8.54
C ASP A 40 5.07 14.23 8.88
N LEU A 41 5.22 13.29 7.95
CA LEU A 41 6.23 12.27 8.10
C LEU A 41 7.57 12.88 7.71
N SER A 42 8.43 13.09 8.71
CA SER A 42 9.87 13.34 8.54
C SER A 42 10.46 12.41 7.47
N PRO A 43 11.61 12.74 6.86
CA PRO A 43 12.28 11.82 5.95
C PRO A 43 12.41 10.41 6.57
N PHE A 44 12.31 9.37 5.74
CA PHE A 44 12.57 8.02 6.21
C PHE A 44 13.97 7.96 6.83
N THR A 45 14.06 7.33 8.00
CA THR A 45 15.34 7.00 8.61
C THR A 45 15.94 5.77 7.93
N LEU A 46 17.27 5.60 7.99
CA LEU A 46 17.92 4.39 7.49
C LEU A 46 17.29 3.13 8.10
N HIS A 47 17.00 3.14 9.40
CA HIS A 47 16.40 2.01 10.11
C HIS A 47 15.05 1.60 9.50
N GLU A 48 14.17 2.56 9.18
CA GLU A 48 12.87 2.27 8.57
C GLU A 48 13.02 1.74 7.14
N VAL A 49 14.01 2.22 6.38
CA VAL A 49 14.31 1.69 5.05
C VAL A 49 14.83 0.26 5.13
N LEU A 50 15.69 -0.05 6.09
CA LEU A 50 16.23 -1.41 6.29
C LEU A 50 15.14 -2.43 6.66
N LYS A 51 14.01 -2.02 7.25
CA LYS A 51 12.83 -2.90 7.43
C LYS A 51 12.26 -3.42 6.12
N TRP A 52 12.53 -2.77 4.99
CA TRP A 52 12.13 -3.22 3.66
C TRP A 52 13.21 -4.02 2.92
N SER A 53 14.42 -4.17 3.50
CA SER A 53 15.51 -4.90 2.86
C SER A 53 15.10 -6.36 2.57
N PRO A 54 15.31 -6.87 1.34
CA PRO A 54 14.99 -8.27 1.03
C PRO A 54 15.86 -9.26 1.80
N GLU A 55 17.09 -8.87 2.17
CA GLU A 55 18.05 -9.74 2.85
C GLU A 55 17.60 -10.14 4.26
N ARG A 56 16.69 -9.37 4.88
CA ARG A 56 16.18 -9.66 6.22
C ARG A 56 15.23 -10.87 6.29
N HIS A 57 14.69 -11.28 5.14
CA HIS A 57 13.66 -12.32 5.07
C HIS A 57 14.33 -13.70 4.96
N LEU A 58 14.78 -14.24 6.08
CA LEU A 58 15.48 -15.54 6.17
C LEU A 58 14.48 -16.67 6.48
N LEU A 59 14.91 -17.93 6.28
CA LEU A 59 14.13 -19.12 6.66
C LEU A 59 13.85 -19.22 8.17
N THR A 60 14.66 -18.52 8.98
CA THR A 60 14.52 -18.45 10.44
C THR A 60 13.74 -17.22 10.90
N THR A 61 13.42 -16.28 10.01
CA THR A 61 12.66 -15.07 10.35
C THR A 61 11.21 -15.46 10.63
N ARG A 62 10.69 -15.07 11.80
CA ARG A 62 9.30 -15.31 12.17
C ARG A 62 8.42 -14.15 11.75
N TYR A 63 7.19 -14.48 11.36
CA TYR A 63 6.19 -13.54 10.89
C TYR A 63 4.90 -13.71 11.68
N ILE A 64 4.13 -12.62 11.76
CA ILE A 64 2.83 -12.60 12.42
C ILE A 64 1.80 -11.92 11.50
N PRO A 65 0.54 -12.38 11.47
CA PRO A 65 -0.52 -11.70 10.75
C PRO A 65 -0.85 -10.36 11.42
N ALA A 66 -0.96 -9.29 10.65
CA ALA A 66 -1.33 -7.96 11.15
C ALA A 66 -2.69 -7.97 11.88
N ALA A 67 -3.61 -8.86 11.48
CA ALA A 67 -4.90 -9.05 12.16
C ALA A 67 -4.75 -9.48 13.62
N LYS A 68 -3.74 -10.31 13.94
CA LYS A 68 -3.45 -10.74 15.32
C LYS A 68 -2.88 -9.58 16.13
N VAL A 69 -1.95 -8.83 15.55
CA VAL A 69 -1.36 -7.64 16.19
C VAL A 69 -2.41 -6.57 16.45
N ALA A 70 -3.27 -6.30 15.47
CA ALA A 70 -4.33 -5.31 15.58
C ALA A 70 -5.40 -5.72 16.63
N ALA A 71 -5.73 -7.02 16.70
CA ALA A 71 -6.63 -7.56 17.72
C ALA A 71 -6.07 -7.39 19.14
N LEU A 72 -4.77 -7.62 19.36
CA LEU A 72 -4.12 -7.39 20.66
C LEU A 72 -4.19 -5.92 21.09
N LEU A 73 -4.15 -5.01 20.12
CA LEU A 73 -4.30 -3.57 20.34
C LEU A 73 -5.76 -3.11 20.40
N SER A 74 -6.73 -4.01 20.25
CA SER A 74 -8.16 -3.69 20.17
C SER A 74 -8.49 -2.63 19.10
N ILE A 75 -7.78 -2.65 17.96
CA ILE A 75 -8.04 -1.76 16.83
C ILE A 75 -8.23 -2.53 15.52
N PRO A 76 -9.02 -2.01 14.56
CA PRO A 76 -9.11 -2.59 13.23
C PRO A 76 -7.76 -2.54 12.48
N VAL A 77 -7.47 -3.52 11.63
CA VAL A 77 -6.24 -3.55 10.81
C VAL A 77 -6.12 -2.32 9.91
N THR A 78 -7.24 -1.79 9.42
CA THR A 78 -7.28 -0.55 8.64
C THR A 78 -6.75 0.64 9.42
N VAL A 79 -7.06 0.71 10.72
CA VAL A 79 -6.59 1.77 11.63
C VAL A 79 -5.16 1.52 12.08
N PHE A 80 -4.75 0.26 12.26
CA PHE A 80 -3.39 -0.11 12.66
C PHE A 80 -2.34 0.53 11.75
N PHE A 81 -2.52 0.42 10.43
CA PHE A 81 -1.57 1.01 9.48
C PHE A 81 -1.69 2.52 9.31
N SER A 82 -2.81 3.13 9.70
CA SER A 82 -2.89 4.59 9.79
C SER A 82 -2.11 5.10 11.01
N LYS A 83 -2.12 4.35 12.12
CA LYS A 83 -1.34 4.67 13.32
C LYS A 83 0.15 4.41 13.14
N TYR A 84 0.51 3.36 12.40
CA TYR A 84 1.89 2.96 12.15
C TYR A 84 2.19 2.86 10.65
N PRO A 85 2.25 3.99 9.92
CA PRO A 85 2.36 4.01 8.46
C PRO A 85 3.71 3.50 7.94
N ARG A 86 4.76 3.53 8.77
CA ARG A 86 6.12 3.10 8.42
C ARG A 86 6.40 1.63 8.76
N MET A 87 5.42 0.91 9.31
CA MET A 87 5.59 -0.51 9.58
C MET A 87 5.70 -1.30 8.29
N PHE A 88 6.70 -2.17 8.23
CA PHE A 88 6.80 -3.14 7.16
C PHE A 88 5.55 -4.01 7.12
N ARG A 89 5.06 -4.27 5.91
CA ARG A 89 3.95 -5.20 5.67
C ARG A 89 4.09 -5.87 4.32
N TYR A 90 3.96 -7.19 4.31
CA TYR A 90 3.80 -7.97 3.09
C TYR A 90 2.31 -8.25 2.85
N SER A 91 1.80 -7.93 1.66
CA SER A 91 0.41 -8.22 1.27
C SER A 91 0.34 -9.61 0.62
N CYS A 92 -0.29 -10.57 1.30
CA CYS A 92 -0.53 -11.91 0.78
C CYS A 92 -1.52 -11.88 -0.38
N ASP A 93 -1.14 -12.45 -1.51
CA ASP A 93 -2.07 -12.77 -2.59
C ASP A 93 -2.91 -14.03 -2.26
N GLU A 94 -3.72 -14.49 -3.21
CA GLU A 94 -4.63 -15.63 -2.99
C GLU A 94 -3.89 -16.94 -2.77
N GLU A 95 -2.83 -17.17 -3.55
CA GLU A 95 -1.97 -18.33 -3.42
C GLU A 95 -1.25 -18.35 -2.07
N ASP A 96 -0.67 -17.21 -1.66
CA ASP A 96 -0.03 -17.08 -0.34
C ASP A 96 -1.01 -17.43 0.79
N ARG A 97 -2.25 -16.97 0.69
CA ARG A 97 -3.30 -17.28 1.67
C ARG A 97 -3.65 -18.76 1.67
N ALA A 98 -3.77 -19.39 0.50
CA ALA A 98 -4.08 -20.81 0.38
C ALA A 98 -3.03 -21.67 1.08
N LEU A 99 -1.75 -21.43 0.78
CA LEU A 99 -0.62 -22.14 1.40
C LEU A 99 -0.59 -21.95 2.93
N LEU A 100 -0.78 -20.72 3.39
CA LEU A 100 -0.79 -20.43 4.84
C LEU A 100 -2.00 -21.04 5.57
N MET A 101 -3.14 -21.19 4.89
CA MET A 101 -4.31 -21.88 5.45
C MET A 101 -4.09 -23.40 5.50
N GLU A 102 -3.50 -23.99 4.46
CA GLU A 102 -3.13 -25.41 4.42
C GLU A 102 -2.14 -25.77 5.54
N GLU A 103 -1.16 -24.91 5.77
CA GLU A 103 -0.19 -25.02 6.86
C GLU A 103 -0.78 -24.65 8.25
N LYS A 104 -2.09 -24.34 8.35
CA LYS A 104 -2.80 -23.92 9.58
C LYS A 104 -2.20 -22.68 10.27
N LYS A 105 -1.45 -21.85 9.54
CA LYS A 105 -0.86 -20.60 10.02
C LYS A 105 -1.84 -19.43 9.98
N LEU A 106 -2.86 -19.51 9.12
CA LEU A 106 -3.97 -18.56 9.06
C LEU A 106 -5.30 -19.26 9.31
N SER A 107 -6.20 -18.57 10.03
CA SER A 107 -7.60 -18.95 10.12
C SER A 107 -8.34 -18.53 8.84
N ARG A 108 -9.42 -19.26 8.50
CA ARG A 108 -10.36 -18.82 7.45
C ARG A 108 -10.87 -17.42 7.77
N GLY A 109 -10.52 -16.46 6.93
CA GLY A 109 -10.89 -15.06 7.07
C GLY A 109 -11.14 -14.44 5.71
N VAL A 110 -12.06 -13.48 5.64
CA VAL A 110 -12.39 -12.74 4.42
C VAL A 110 -11.59 -11.44 4.41
N GLY A 111 -10.95 -11.12 3.28
CA GLY A 111 -10.25 -9.86 3.07
C GLY A 111 -8.75 -9.99 2.86
N ARG A 112 -8.04 -8.86 2.96
CA ARG A 112 -6.59 -8.79 2.74
C ARG A 112 -5.85 -9.33 3.95
N CYS A 113 -4.86 -10.19 3.70
CA CYS A 113 -3.95 -10.67 4.73
C CYS A 113 -2.61 -9.93 4.60
N TYR A 114 -2.16 -9.34 5.70
CA TYR A 114 -0.87 -8.69 5.79
C TYR A 114 0.01 -9.43 6.79
N LEU A 115 1.25 -9.73 6.40
CA LEU A 115 2.27 -10.30 7.28
C LEU A 115 3.27 -9.24 7.70
N MET A 116 3.72 -9.35 8.95
CA MET A 116 4.69 -8.46 9.57
C MET A 116 5.84 -9.28 10.13
N ALA A 117 7.06 -8.76 10.08
CA ALA A 117 8.19 -9.41 10.76
C ALA A 117 7.99 -9.30 12.27
N MET A 118 8.19 -10.41 12.98
CA MET A 118 7.98 -10.47 14.43
C MET A 118 8.91 -9.50 15.18
N ASP A 119 10.14 -9.31 14.69
CA ASP A 119 11.10 -8.38 15.28
C ASP A 119 10.57 -6.94 15.29
N ASP A 120 9.96 -6.49 14.19
CA ASP A 120 9.38 -5.14 14.08
C ASP A 120 8.20 -4.97 15.05
N VAL A 121 7.38 -6.01 15.21
CA VAL A 121 6.24 -5.98 16.13
C VAL A 121 6.71 -5.99 17.59
N THR A 122 7.78 -6.72 17.88
CA THR A 122 8.40 -6.79 19.21
C THR A 122 9.05 -5.46 19.59
N GLU A 123 9.70 -4.79 18.63
CA GLU A 123 10.22 -3.43 18.82
C GLU A 123 9.09 -2.45 19.15
N LEU A 124 7.92 -2.61 18.52
CA LEU A 124 6.79 -1.70 18.69
C LEU A 124 6.01 -1.93 20.00
N LEU A 125 5.75 -3.20 20.35
CA LEU A 125 4.83 -3.57 21.44
C LEU A 125 5.51 -4.23 22.63
N GLY A 126 6.82 -4.49 22.55
CA GLY A 126 7.54 -5.34 23.48
C GLY A 126 7.34 -6.83 23.21
N ARG A 127 8.02 -7.66 24.01
CA ARG A 127 7.84 -9.11 23.98
C ARG A 127 6.59 -9.50 24.75
N SER A 128 5.78 -10.38 24.16
CA SER A 128 4.68 -11.03 24.87
C SER A 128 4.53 -12.48 24.42
N PRO A 129 4.14 -13.40 25.33
CA PRO A 129 3.89 -14.80 24.97
C PRO A 129 2.83 -14.94 23.87
N ASP A 130 1.82 -14.08 23.85
CA ASP A 130 0.75 -14.11 22.84
C ASP A 130 1.26 -13.83 21.43
N LEU A 131 2.18 -12.87 21.31
CA LEU A 131 2.83 -12.56 20.03
C LEU A 131 3.74 -13.71 19.60
N GLU A 132 4.50 -14.27 20.53
CA GLU A 132 5.41 -15.38 20.27
C GLU A 132 4.67 -16.64 19.79
N PHE A 133 3.56 -16.99 20.44
CA PHE A 133 2.72 -18.12 20.06
C PHE A 133 2.01 -17.92 18.71
N SER A 134 1.69 -16.67 18.36
CA SER A 134 0.96 -16.35 17.13
C SER A 134 1.85 -16.20 15.90
N SER A 135 3.17 -16.29 16.04
CA SER A 135 4.13 -16.10 14.96
C SER A 135 4.74 -17.40 14.45
N PHE A 136 5.09 -17.42 13.18
CA PHE A 136 5.47 -18.63 12.46
C PHE A 136 6.55 -18.35 11.40
N LEU A 137 7.25 -19.39 10.98
CA LEU A 137 8.16 -19.33 9.84
C LEU A 137 7.37 -19.39 8.53
N LEU A 138 7.88 -18.76 7.48
CA LEU A 138 7.29 -18.84 6.15
C LEU A 138 7.95 -19.95 5.34
N ASN A 139 7.20 -20.52 4.40
CA ASN A 139 7.78 -21.42 3.42
C ASN A 139 8.67 -20.64 2.44
N GLU A 140 9.57 -21.37 1.78
CA GLU A 140 10.55 -20.77 0.86
C GLU A 140 9.87 -20.05 -0.31
N HIS A 141 8.76 -20.59 -0.81
CA HIS A 141 8.01 -20.00 -1.91
C HIS A 141 7.49 -18.58 -1.59
N ILE A 142 6.83 -18.40 -0.44
CA ILE A 142 6.34 -17.09 0.01
C ILE A 142 7.52 -16.17 0.30
N LEU A 143 8.63 -16.67 0.87
CA LEU A 143 9.83 -15.86 1.14
C LEU A 143 10.46 -15.34 -0.15
N LEU A 144 10.60 -16.17 -1.19
CA LEU A 144 11.11 -15.74 -2.50
C LEU A 144 10.21 -14.68 -3.13
N LYS A 145 8.88 -14.88 -3.09
CA LYS A 145 7.91 -13.87 -3.53
C LYS A 145 8.03 -12.57 -2.72
N MET A 146 8.19 -12.68 -1.40
CA MET A 146 8.38 -11.54 -0.51
C MET A 146 9.62 -10.73 -0.89
N ARG A 147 10.79 -11.38 -0.99
CA ARG A 147 12.04 -10.73 -1.40
C ARG A 147 11.92 -10.04 -2.76
N SER A 148 11.29 -10.70 -3.73
CA SER A 148 11.06 -10.13 -5.08
C SER A 148 10.16 -8.89 -5.04
N LYS A 149 9.07 -8.93 -4.25
CA LYS A 149 8.16 -7.79 -4.10
C LYS A 149 8.76 -6.64 -3.29
N THR A 150 9.64 -6.92 -2.31
CA THR A 150 10.22 -5.89 -1.44
C THR A 150 11.44 -5.21 -2.05
N ALA A 151 12.25 -5.89 -2.85
CA ALA A 151 13.42 -5.33 -3.52
C ALA A 151 13.18 -3.97 -4.23
N PRO A 152 12.19 -3.81 -5.13
CA PRO A 152 11.97 -2.53 -5.80
C PRO A 152 11.47 -1.43 -4.85
N VAL A 153 10.78 -1.79 -3.76
CA VAL A 153 10.36 -0.84 -2.72
C VAL A 153 11.55 -0.37 -1.92
N PHE A 154 12.42 -1.30 -1.53
CA PHE A 154 13.66 -1.02 -0.81
C PHE A 154 14.57 -0.07 -1.59
N GLU A 155 14.83 -0.34 -2.87
CA GLU A 155 15.67 0.52 -3.71
C GLU A 155 15.08 1.94 -3.85
N ARG A 156 13.76 2.05 -4.02
CA ARG A 156 13.07 3.35 -4.07
C ARG A 156 13.19 4.12 -2.76
N LEU A 157 13.05 3.44 -1.62
CA LEU A 157 13.19 4.07 -0.31
C LEU A 157 14.64 4.47 -0.02
N LYS A 158 15.60 3.61 -0.38
CA LYS A 158 17.04 3.86 -0.27
C LYS A 158 17.48 5.07 -1.09
N ALA A 159 16.97 5.22 -2.31
CA ALA A 159 17.24 6.37 -3.18
C ALA A 159 16.71 7.70 -2.61
N ARG A 160 15.76 7.67 -1.66
CA ARG A 160 15.21 8.85 -0.99
C ARG A 160 15.98 9.24 0.27
N LEU A 161 16.94 8.42 0.71
CA LEU A 161 17.77 8.73 1.88
C LEU A 161 18.83 9.78 1.50
N PRO A 162 19.13 10.73 2.40
CA PRO A 162 20.24 11.65 2.18
C PRO A 162 21.57 10.88 2.16
N PRO A 163 22.60 11.35 1.43
CA PRO A 163 23.91 10.70 1.40
C PRO A 163 24.53 10.51 2.79
N THR A 164 24.23 11.42 3.72
CA THR A 164 24.65 11.35 5.13
C THR A 164 24.03 10.21 5.92
N ALA A 165 22.93 9.61 5.45
CA ALA A 165 22.31 8.46 6.12
C ALA A 165 23.20 7.22 6.14
N PHE A 166 24.19 7.14 5.23
CA PHE A 166 25.17 6.06 5.18
C PHE A 166 26.48 6.41 5.89
N ALA A 167 26.61 7.64 6.40
CA ALA A 167 27.76 8.04 7.21
C ALA A 167 27.53 7.57 8.65
N PHE A 168 28.37 6.65 9.12
CA PHE A 168 28.42 6.32 10.54
C PHE A 168 28.92 7.55 11.31
N PRO A 169 28.23 8.04 12.36
CA PRO A 169 28.85 8.96 13.29
C PRO A 169 30.04 8.22 13.92
N GLN A 170 31.23 8.80 13.76
CA GLN A 170 32.45 8.34 14.44
C GLN A 170 32.38 8.60 15.94
#